data_AF-A0A510WEP5-F1
#
_entry.id   AF-A0A510WEP5-F1
#
_cell.length_a   1.000
_cell.length_b   1.000
_cell.length_c   1.000
_cell.angle_alpha   90.00
_cell.angle_beta   90.00
_cell.angle_gamma   90.00
#
_symmetry.space_group_name_H-M   'P 1'
#
loop_
_entity.id
_entity.type
_entity.pdbx_description
1 polymer ?
#
loop_
_entity_poly.entity_id
_entity_poly.type
_entity_poly.pdbx_seq_one_letter_code
_entity_poly.pdbx_strand_id
1 'polypeptide(L)'
;MGGGYFIFYFEKIPNILQHTNSEKIELKQNMQEEVKIYDEKIANLEDKNKLIIMNSHELYLLNQDNILLYFGRNDCSVCQGFLQTLTPILEHTDRKIYYFDTNDKDNLHYEELINEYGITQVPTLVRLNHSEGKKIVFNPEKDGLASFIKKGV
;
A
#
# COMPACT_ATOMS: atom_id res chain seq x y z
N MET A 1 -53.37 -20.63 -39.09
CA MET A 1 -52.39 -20.52 -37.99
C MET A 1 -51.79 -21.92 -37.84
N GLY A 2 -50.75 -22.28 -38.60
CA GLY A 2 -49.33 -22.10 -38.26
C GLY A 2 -48.93 -23.21 -37.26
N GLY A 3 -48.39 -24.36 -37.67
CA GLY A 3 -46.94 -24.61 -37.93
C GLY A 3 -46.25 -24.88 -36.59
N GLY A 4 -45.70 -26.04 -36.23
CA GLY A 4 -44.65 -26.86 -36.85
C GLY A 4 -43.89 -27.58 -35.71
N TYR A 5 -43.37 -28.78 -35.97
CA TYR A 5 -42.56 -29.64 -35.08
C TYR A 5 -41.34 -28.92 -34.47
N PHE A 6 -40.81 -29.37 -33.31
CA PHE A 6 -39.37 -29.67 -33.10
C PHE A 6 -39.14 -30.41 -31.77
N ILE A 7 -38.39 -31.52 -31.83
CA ILE A 7 -37.88 -32.28 -30.68
C ILE A 7 -36.37 -32.02 -30.53
N PHE A 8 -35.89 -32.12 -29.27
CA PHE A 8 -34.52 -32.27 -28.77
C PHE A 8 -33.60 -31.05 -28.87
N TYR A 9 -33.13 -30.56 -27.72
CA TYR A 9 -31.72 -30.67 -27.29
C TYR A 9 -31.62 -30.15 -25.83
N PHE A 10 -31.38 -31.04 -24.88
CA PHE A 10 -30.72 -30.68 -23.61
C PHE A 10 -29.24 -30.49 -23.95
N GLU A 11 -28.90 -29.34 -24.54
CA GLU A 11 -27.50 -28.91 -24.66
C GLU A 11 -27.03 -28.41 -23.30
N LYS A 12 -26.14 -29.22 -22.70
CA LYS A 12 -25.00 -28.83 -21.87
C LYS A 12 -25.14 -27.47 -21.20
N ILE A 13 -25.47 -27.48 -19.91
CA ILE A 13 -25.00 -26.41 -19.02
C ILE A 13 -23.47 -26.57 -18.93
N PRO A 14 -22.63 -25.67 -19.47
CA PRO A 14 -21.23 -25.70 -19.13
C PRO A 14 -21.10 -25.38 -17.64
N ASN A 15 -20.44 -26.31 -16.97
CA ASN A 15 -20.05 -26.29 -15.57
C ASN A 15 -19.11 -25.11 -15.29
N ILE A 16 -19.63 -23.93 -14.95
CA ILE A 16 -18.84 -22.77 -14.53
C ILE A 16 -18.59 -22.87 -13.02
N LEU A 17 -17.80 -23.85 -12.59
CA LEU A 17 -17.10 -23.88 -11.30
C LEU A 17 -15.95 -24.90 -11.37
N GLN A 18 -14.98 -24.65 -12.25
CA GLN A 18 -13.65 -25.26 -12.13
C GLN A 18 -12.61 -24.15 -12.30
N HIS A 19 -12.37 -23.38 -11.25
CA HIS A 19 -11.05 -22.74 -11.12
C HIS A 19 -10.03 -23.86 -11.05
N THR A 20 -9.22 -23.97 -12.09
CA THR A 20 -8.26 -25.05 -12.25
C THR A 20 -7.16 -24.92 -11.19
N ASN A 21 -6.58 -26.04 -10.77
CA ASN A 21 -5.50 -26.04 -9.78
C ASN A 21 -4.27 -25.23 -10.27
N SER A 22 -4.04 -25.20 -11.59
CA SER A 22 -3.01 -24.40 -12.26
C SER A 22 -3.20 -22.89 -12.10
N GLU A 23 -4.42 -22.36 -12.33
CA GLU A 23 -4.70 -20.92 -12.15
C GLU A 23 -4.50 -20.46 -10.70
N LYS A 24 -4.84 -21.32 -9.73
CA LYS A 24 -4.62 -21.04 -8.31
C LYS A 24 -3.14 -21.06 -7.93
N ILE A 25 -2.34 -21.91 -8.57
CA ILE A 25 -0.88 -21.97 -8.35
C ILE A 25 -0.23 -20.72 -8.94
N GLU A 26 -0.58 -20.33 -10.18
CA GLU A 26 -0.07 -19.13 -10.82
C GLU A 26 -0.44 -17.86 -10.03
N LEU A 27 -1.69 -17.74 -9.57
CA LEU A 27 -2.12 -16.60 -8.75
C LEU A 27 -1.32 -16.49 -7.45
N LYS A 28 -1.05 -17.62 -6.79
CA LYS A 28 -0.23 -17.67 -5.56
C LYS A 28 1.22 -17.29 -5.84
N GLN A 29 1.78 -17.76 -6.95
CA GLN A 29 3.15 -17.43 -7.36
C GLN A 29 3.29 -15.94 -7.68
N ASN A 30 2.34 -15.37 -8.43
CA ASN A 30 2.33 -13.95 -8.77
C ASN A 30 2.22 -13.07 -7.52
N MET A 31 1.33 -13.44 -6.59
CA MET A 31 1.19 -12.73 -5.31
C MET A 31 2.47 -12.79 -4.47
N GLN A 32 3.18 -13.92 -4.45
CA GLN A 32 4.46 -14.05 -3.76
C GLN A 32 5.57 -13.21 -4.41
N GLU A 33 5.56 -13.11 -5.75
CA GLU A 33 6.51 -12.29 -6.48
C GLU A 33 6.28 -10.80 -6.23
N GLU A 34 5.03 -10.34 -6.22
CA GLU A 34 4.69 -8.95 -5.90
C GLU A 34 5.10 -8.54 -4.48
N VAL A 35 4.95 -9.45 -3.51
CA VAL A 35 5.44 -9.26 -2.13
C VAL A 35 6.96 -9.08 -2.11
N LYS A 36 7.72 -9.96 -2.79
CA LYS A 36 9.18 -9.84 -2.88
C LYS A 36 9.62 -8.54 -3.53
N ILE A 37 8.99 -8.16 -4.64
CA ILE A 37 9.29 -6.91 -5.35
C ILE A 37 9.05 -5.70 -4.43
N TYR A 38 7.99 -5.73 -3.62
CA TYR A 38 7.72 -4.69 -2.63
C TYR A 38 8.83 -4.63 -1.58
N ASP A 39 9.17 -5.76 -0.97
CA ASP A 39 10.20 -5.83 0.09
C ASP A 39 11.56 -5.37 -0.44
N GLU A 40 11.95 -5.81 -1.64
CA GLU A 40 13.17 -5.36 -2.32
C GLU A 40 13.16 -3.86 -2.58
N LYS A 41 12.02 -3.26 -2.95
CA LYS A 41 11.94 -1.80 -3.14
C LYS A 41 12.08 -1.03 -1.84
N ILE A 42 11.47 -1.51 -0.75
CA ILE A 42 11.62 -0.90 0.57
C ILE A 42 13.10 -0.97 1.00
N ALA A 43 13.72 -2.15 0.90
CA ALA A 43 15.14 -2.33 1.23
C ALA A 43 16.05 -1.42 0.38
N ASN A 44 15.82 -1.36 -0.94
CA ASN A 44 16.59 -0.48 -1.83
C ASN A 44 16.43 1.02 -1.48
N LEU A 45 15.24 1.45 -1.06
CA LEU A 45 15.00 2.84 -0.64
C LEU A 45 15.67 3.13 0.72
N GLU A 46 15.69 2.15 1.61
CA GLU A 46 16.39 2.23 2.89
C GLU A 46 17.91 2.32 2.69
N ASP A 47 18.49 1.44 1.87
CA ASP A 47 19.92 1.43 1.52
C ASP A 47 20.37 2.75 0.89
N LYS A 48 19.50 3.35 0.06
CA LYS A 48 19.73 4.69 -0.55
C LYS A 48 19.45 5.85 0.41
N ASN A 49 19.13 5.57 1.67
CA ASN A 49 18.82 6.56 2.70
C ASN A 49 17.64 7.48 2.30
N LYS A 50 16.71 6.99 1.48
CA LYS A 50 15.48 7.70 1.06
C LYS A 50 14.28 7.36 1.94
N LEU A 51 14.32 6.21 2.59
CA LEU A 51 13.29 5.70 3.49
C LEU A 51 13.94 5.25 4.80
N ILE A 52 13.26 5.41 5.93
CA ILE A 52 13.63 4.84 7.23
C ILE A 52 12.50 3.91 7.65
N ILE A 53 12.80 2.64 7.85
CA ILE A 53 11.85 1.70 8.44
C ILE A 53 11.76 2.00 9.93
N MET A 54 10.53 2.11 10.44
CA MET A 54 10.25 2.34 11.85
C MET A 54 9.31 1.27 12.37
N ASN A 55 9.50 0.87 13.61
CA ASN A 55 8.50 0.12 14.36
C ASN A 55 7.55 1.08 15.11
N SER A 56 6.53 0.51 15.76
CA SER A 56 5.50 1.32 16.42
C SER A 56 6.02 2.11 17.62
N HIS A 57 6.98 1.57 18.36
CA HIS A 57 7.59 2.27 19.50
C HIS A 57 8.42 3.47 19.04
N GLU A 58 9.21 3.32 17.98
CA GLU A 58 10.01 4.41 17.41
C GLU A 58 9.12 5.55 16.87
N LEU A 59 7.99 5.21 16.25
CA LEU A 59 7.01 6.18 15.77
C LEU A 59 6.23 6.87 16.90
N TYR A 60 5.93 6.15 17.98
CA TYR A 60 5.30 6.72 19.16
C TYR A 60 6.20 7.78 19.83
N LEU A 61 7.51 7.57 19.78
CA LEU A 61 8.51 8.52 20.31
C LEU A 61 8.89 9.64 19.31
N LEU A 62 8.31 9.64 18.12
CA LEU A 62 8.71 10.54 17.05
C LEU A 62 8.21 11.97 17.28
N ASN A 63 9.11 12.83 17.74
CA ASN A 63 8.85 14.25 17.99
C ASN A 63 9.67 15.11 17.02
N GLN A 64 9.30 15.08 15.74
CA GLN A 64 9.98 15.84 14.69
C GLN A 64 8.99 16.60 13.82
N ASP A 65 9.44 17.76 13.35
CA ASP A 65 8.67 18.61 12.46
C ASP A 65 8.96 18.33 10.99
N ASN A 66 7.94 18.52 10.17
CA ASN A 66 8.03 18.46 8.72
C ASN A 66 8.55 17.10 8.20
N ILE A 67 8.12 16.03 8.86
CA ILE A 67 8.41 14.66 8.46
C ILE A 67 7.28 14.12 7.57
N LEU A 68 7.64 13.17 6.71
CA LEU A 68 6.70 12.41 5.88
C LEU A 68 6.68 10.97 6.40
N LEU A 69 5.50 10.47 6.72
CA LEU A 69 5.28 9.12 7.23
C LEU A 69 4.38 8.34 6.26
N TYR A 70 4.87 7.22 5.77
CA TYR A 70 4.18 6.31 4.86
C TYR A 70 3.76 5.04 5.62
N PHE A 71 2.46 4.80 5.66
CA PHE A 71 1.85 3.58 6.17
C PHE A 71 1.51 2.67 5.00
N GLY A 72 2.14 1.49 4.95
CA GLY A 72 1.97 0.52 3.88
C GLY A 72 2.08 -0.90 4.38
N ARG A 73 2.02 -1.86 3.45
CA ARG A 73 2.29 -3.28 3.69
C ARG A 73 2.45 -4.02 2.36
N ASN A 74 3.27 -5.07 2.37
CA ASN A 74 3.66 -5.82 1.18
C ASN A 74 2.55 -6.71 0.59
N ASP A 75 1.59 -7.16 1.40
CA ASP A 75 0.44 -8.00 1.00
C ASP A 75 -0.75 -7.19 0.47
N CYS A 76 -0.55 -5.90 0.13
CA CYS A 76 -1.58 -5.01 -0.38
C CYS A 76 -1.24 -4.50 -1.79
N SER A 77 -2.03 -4.92 -2.79
CA SER A 77 -1.84 -4.50 -4.19
C SER A 77 -1.90 -2.99 -4.40
N VAL A 78 -2.74 -2.29 -3.63
CA VAL A 78 -2.82 -0.81 -3.66
C VAL A 78 -1.54 -0.18 -3.09
N CYS A 79 -0.96 -0.75 -2.03
CA CYS A 79 0.32 -0.30 -1.47
C CYS A 79 1.47 -0.54 -2.47
N GLN A 80 1.49 -1.70 -3.12
CA GLN A 80 2.48 -2.02 -4.14
C GLN A 80 2.42 -1.03 -5.31
N GLY A 81 1.22 -0.75 -5.83
CA GLY A 81 1.04 0.25 -6.90
C GLY A 81 1.43 1.68 -6.46
N PHE A 82 1.12 2.05 -5.21
CA PHE A 82 1.53 3.33 -4.67
C PHE A 82 3.05 3.45 -4.53
N LEU A 83 3.72 2.42 -4.01
CA LEU A 83 5.17 2.39 -3.87
C LEU A 83 5.87 2.52 -5.23
N GLN A 84 5.35 1.87 -6.28
CA GLN A 84 5.84 2.04 -7.66
C GLN A 84 5.81 3.50 -8.12
N THR A 85 4.81 4.27 -7.72
CA THR A 85 4.67 5.69 -8.06
C THR A 85 5.54 6.58 -7.16
N LEU A 86 5.71 6.19 -5.89
CA LEU A 86 6.47 6.91 -4.89
C LEU A 86 7.98 6.81 -5.11
N THR A 87 8.51 5.62 -5.41
CA THR A 87 9.95 5.35 -5.61
C THR A 87 10.64 6.38 -6.51
N PRO A 88 10.21 6.62 -7.77
CA PRO A 88 10.90 7.56 -8.64
C PRO A 88 10.88 8.99 -8.08
N ILE A 89 9.84 9.39 -7.33
CA ILE A 89 9.80 10.73 -6.73
C ILE A 89 10.84 10.85 -5.62
N LEU A 90 10.99 9.83 -4.77
CA LEU A 90 12.00 9.81 -3.71
C LEU A 90 13.42 9.78 -4.28
N GLU A 91 13.64 9.06 -5.38
CA GLU A 91 14.97 9.02 -6.03
C GLU A 91 15.39 10.39 -6.60
N HIS A 92 14.43 11.21 -7.04
CA HIS A 92 14.67 12.54 -7.60
C HIS A 92 14.51 13.69 -6.58
N THR A 93 14.40 13.39 -5.29
CA THR A 93 14.30 14.39 -4.23
C THR A 93 15.25 14.06 -3.08
N ASP A 94 15.75 15.07 -2.36
CA ASP A 94 16.54 14.85 -1.15
C ASP A 94 15.68 14.59 0.09
N ARG A 95 14.37 14.40 -0.11
CA ARG A 95 13.43 14.11 0.95
C ARG A 95 13.59 12.68 1.41
N LYS A 96 13.72 12.54 2.72
CA LYS A 96 13.63 11.26 3.43
C LYS A 96 12.21 11.07 3.95
N ILE A 97 11.70 9.85 3.89
CA ILE A 97 10.41 9.49 4.47
C ILE A 97 10.57 8.39 5.51
N TYR A 98 9.69 8.37 6.49
CA TYR A 98 9.54 7.28 7.44
C TYR A 98 8.52 6.28 6.89
N TYR A 99 8.74 5.01 7.14
CA TYR A 99 7.87 3.91 6.72
C TYR A 99 7.46 3.07 7.92
N PHE A 100 6.18 2.73 7.95
CA PHE A 100 5.61 1.78 8.89
C PHE A 100 4.95 0.64 8.15
N ASP A 101 5.35 -0.59 8.45
CA ASP A 101 4.65 -1.78 7.99
C ASP A 101 3.44 -2.05 8.89
N THR A 102 2.25 -1.90 8.32
CA THR A 102 0.98 -2.12 9.04
C THR A 102 0.66 -3.60 9.28
N ASN A 103 1.45 -4.54 8.75
CA ASN A 103 1.40 -5.95 9.13
C ASN A 103 2.07 -6.22 10.48
N ASP A 104 2.84 -5.27 11.02
CA ASP A 104 3.56 -5.42 12.29
C ASP A 104 2.66 -5.17 13.51
N LYS A 105 1.57 -5.94 13.60
CA LYS A 105 0.49 -5.80 14.59
C LYS A 105 0.86 -6.27 15.99
N ASP A 106 1.90 -7.07 16.10
CA ASP A 106 2.33 -7.69 17.36
C ASP A 106 3.23 -6.76 18.19
N ASN A 107 3.63 -5.60 17.64
CA ASN A 107 4.45 -4.64 18.38
C ASN A 107 3.68 -3.85 19.43
N LEU A 108 4.41 -3.47 20.48
CA LEU A 108 3.95 -2.55 21.52
C LEU A 108 3.47 -1.23 20.90
N HIS A 109 2.32 -0.74 21.36
CA HIS A 109 1.70 0.52 20.93
C HIS A 109 1.10 0.56 19.52
N TYR A 110 0.93 -0.58 18.82
CA TYR A 110 0.31 -0.60 17.49
C TYR A 110 -1.07 0.06 17.47
N GLU A 111 -1.97 -0.33 18.39
CA GLU A 111 -3.34 0.18 18.41
C GLU A 111 -3.38 1.68 18.72
N GLU A 112 -2.60 2.14 19.69
CA GLU A 112 -2.48 3.55 20.04
C GLU A 112 -1.98 4.37 18.85
N LEU A 113 -0.96 3.87 18.15
CA LEU A 113 -0.36 4.51 16.99
C LEU A 113 -1.34 4.64 15.82
N ILE A 114 -2.02 3.54 15.45
CA ILE A 114 -3.00 3.56 14.36
C ILE A 114 -4.14 4.54 14.66
N ASN A 115 -4.57 4.60 15.92
CA ASN A 115 -5.62 5.53 16.36
C ASN A 115 -5.13 6.99 16.39
N GLU A 116 -3.93 7.26 16.90
CA GLU A 116 -3.33 8.61 16.97
C GLU A 116 -3.16 9.20 15.57
N TYR A 117 -2.62 8.40 14.64
CA TYR A 117 -2.47 8.81 13.25
C TYR A 117 -3.77 8.73 12.45
N GLY A 118 -4.82 8.12 12.98
CA GLY A 118 -6.13 8.01 12.34
C GLY A 118 -6.08 7.18 11.05
N ILE A 119 -5.27 6.13 11.06
CA ILE A 119 -5.01 5.29 9.88
C ILE A 119 -6.14 4.27 9.75
N THR A 120 -7.11 4.55 8.88
CA THR A 120 -8.24 3.65 8.61
C THR A 120 -8.02 2.76 7.39
N GLN A 121 -7.09 3.14 6.52
CA GLN A 121 -6.77 2.43 5.28
C GLN A 121 -5.29 2.60 4.92
N VAL A 122 -4.79 1.68 4.09
CA VAL A 122 -3.47 1.76 3.48
C VAL A 122 -3.60 1.66 1.96
N PRO A 123 -2.71 2.30 1.18
CA PRO A 123 -1.59 3.14 1.61
C PRO A 123 -2.05 4.49 2.16
N THR A 124 -1.36 5.00 3.19
CA THR A 124 -1.58 6.37 3.71
C THR A 124 -0.26 7.10 3.82
N LEU A 125 -0.19 8.32 3.28
CA LEU A 125 0.97 9.20 3.40
C LEU A 125 0.57 10.43 4.22
N VAL A 126 1.35 10.74 5.25
CA VAL A 126 1.06 11.79 6.21
C VAL A 126 2.24 12.74 6.31
N ARG A 127 1.99 14.06 6.33
CA ARG A 127 2.97 15.04 6.78
C ARG A 127 2.66 15.42 8.23
N LEU A 128 3.67 15.35 9.08
CA LEU A 128 3.56 15.71 10.48
C LEU A 128 4.41 16.94 10.77
N ASN A 129 3.84 17.84 11.57
CA ASN A 129 4.53 18.95 12.18
C ASN A 129 4.11 18.95 13.66
N HIS A 130 4.98 18.38 14.49
CA HIS A 130 4.70 18.07 15.89
C HIS A 130 4.58 19.35 16.74
N SER A 131 5.46 20.33 16.53
CA SER A 131 5.43 21.61 17.25
C SER A 131 4.15 22.40 16.99
N GLU A 132 3.59 22.31 15.78
CA GLU A 132 2.31 22.92 15.41
C GLU A 132 1.10 22.02 15.72
N GLY A 133 1.31 20.78 16.15
CA GLY A 133 0.25 19.78 16.30
C GLY A 133 -0.52 19.51 15.00
N LYS A 134 0.12 19.73 13.83
CA LYS A 134 -0.53 19.61 12.52
C LYS A 134 -0.20 18.29 11.87
N LYS A 135 -1.26 17.58 11.46
CA LYS A 135 -1.23 16.37 10.67
C LYS A 135 -1.97 16.61 9.36
N ILE A 136 -1.29 16.44 8.23
CA ILE A 136 -1.88 16.58 6.89
C ILE A 136 -1.79 15.23 6.20
N VAL A 137 -2.93 14.63 5.89
CA VAL A 137 -3.01 13.38 5.14
C VAL A 137 -3.05 13.69 3.65
N PHE A 138 -2.23 13.00 2.86
CA PHE A 138 -2.23 13.10 1.40
C PHE A 138 -3.57 12.66 0.83
N ASN A 139 -4.16 13.48 -0.03
CA ASN A 139 -5.37 13.16 -0.76
C ASN A 139 -5.10 13.18 -2.27
N PRO A 140 -5.14 12.05 -3.00
CA PRO A 140 -4.81 12.01 -4.42
C PRO A 140 -5.77 12.80 -5.32
N GLU A 141 -7.00 13.10 -4.87
CA GLU A 141 -7.95 13.94 -5.61
C GLU A 141 -7.65 15.44 -5.49
N LYS A 142 -6.94 15.84 -4.42
CA LYS A 142 -6.68 17.25 -4.08
C LYS A 142 -5.20 17.63 -4.19
N ASP A 143 -4.31 16.68 -4.01
CA ASP A 143 -2.87 16.87 -3.89
C ASP A 143 -2.14 16.15 -5.03
N GLY A 144 -1.17 16.84 -5.64
CA GLY A 144 -0.16 16.16 -6.46
C GLY A 144 0.89 15.50 -5.58
N LEU A 145 1.14 14.19 -5.74
CA LEU A 145 2.08 13.42 -4.90
C LEU A 145 3.48 14.05 -4.84
N ALA A 146 4.05 14.42 -5.99
CA ALA A 146 5.36 15.07 -6.04
C ALA A 146 5.37 16.43 -5.32
N SER A 147 4.30 17.21 -5.48
CA SER A 147 4.12 18.48 -4.78
C SER A 147 3.96 18.27 -3.28
N PHE A 148 3.26 17.22 -2.86
CA PHE A 148 3.14 16.86 -1.46
C PHE A 148 4.52 16.50 -0.89
N ILE A 149 5.29 15.64 -1.52
CA ILE A 149 6.62 15.25 -1.00
C ILE A 149 7.56 16.46 -0.89
N LYS A 150 7.54 17.34 -1.88
CA LYS A 150 8.41 18.54 -1.92
C LYS A 150 7.97 19.65 -0.96
N LYS A 151 6.68 19.77 -0.67
CA LYS A 151 6.16 20.80 0.25
C LYS A 151 6.80 20.65 1.64
N GLY A 152 7.60 21.64 2.01
CA GLY A 152 8.28 21.77 3.30
C GLY A 152 9.81 21.68 3.24
N VAL A 153 10.44 21.46 2.08
CA VAL A 153 11.87 21.80 1.91
C VAL A 153 11.98 23.29 1.68
#